data_AF-A0AAN6TLP1-F1
#
_entry.id   AF-A0AAN6TLP1-F1
#
_cell.length_a   1.000
_cell.length_b   1.000
_cell.length_c   1.000
_cell.angle_alpha   90.00
_cell.angle_beta   90.00
_cell.angle_gamma   90.00
#
_symmetry.space_group_name_H-M   'P 1'
#
loop_
_entity.id
_entity.type
_entity.pdbx_description
1 polymer ?
#
loop_
_entity_poly.entity_id
_entity_poly.type
_entity_poly.pdbx_seq_one_letter_code
_entity_poly.pdbx_strand_id
1 'polypeptide(L)'
;MFDNRQGLERAVSSYFAGVNTWFTIVERATFEKQLSETWQNPSAETCALALCMSMIARPPNPTPGSVVQDSVYQTAKSLLGLIQSSAPMSTQLLQAELLVSMYEFSHSLPQQAYLTLGRCFQMTKAFGWHNKLFWAVERKQSMPRELKLCSILWWSIVYVDG
;
A
#
# COMPACT_ATOMS: atom_id res chain seq x y z
N MET A 1 -7.01 26.07 -13.24
CA MET A 1 -6.95 25.35 -11.95
C MET A 1 -7.52 23.95 -12.22
N PHE A 2 -6.73 23.10 -12.89
CA PHE A 2 -7.15 21.73 -13.17
C PHE A 2 -7.08 20.96 -11.85
N ASP A 3 -8.24 20.48 -11.44
CA ASP A 3 -8.58 20.07 -10.09
C ASP A 3 -7.69 18.91 -9.60
N ASN A 4 -7.00 19.07 -8.47
CA ASN A 4 -6.18 18.03 -7.84
C ASN A 4 -6.95 16.70 -7.71
N ARG A 5 -8.28 16.79 -7.59
CA ARG A 5 -9.22 15.67 -7.61
C ARG A 5 -9.16 14.83 -8.89
N GLN A 6 -9.22 15.46 -10.07
CA GLN A 6 -9.19 14.72 -11.34
C GLN A 6 -7.83 14.06 -11.58
N GLY A 7 -6.76 14.69 -11.12
CA GLY A 7 -5.41 14.10 -11.13
C GLY A 7 -5.34 12.83 -10.28
N LEU A 8 -5.89 12.89 -9.08
CA LEU A 8 -5.94 11.75 -8.16
C LEU A 8 -6.83 10.62 -8.69
N GLU A 9 -8.03 10.93 -9.18
CA GLU A 9 -8.97 9.94 -9.75
C GLU A 9 -8.35 9.20 -10.95
N ARG A 10 -7.60 9.90 -11.81
CA ARG A 10 -6.87 9.27 -12.92
C ARG A 10 -5.75 8.35 -12.42
N ALA A 11 -4.99 8.78 -11.42
CA ALA A 11 -3.91 7.99 -10.85
C ALA A 11 -4.43 6.71 -10.18
N VAL A 12 -5.53 6.82 -9.45
CA VAL A 12 -6.26 5.69 -8.84
C VAL A 12 -6.80 4.75 -9.93
N SER A 13 -7.40 5.29 -10.99
CA SER A 13 -7.86 4.47 -12.13
C SER A 13 -6.70 3.74 -12.80
N SER A 14 -5.54 4.39 -12.96
CA SER A 14 -4.32 3.78 -13.51
C SER A 14 -3.79 2.67 -12.60
N TYR A 15 -3.79 2.89 -11.28
CA TYR A 15 -3.45 1.85 -10.30
C TYR A 15 -4.34 0.62 -10.44
N PHE A 16 -5.66 0.80 -10.54
CA PHE A 16 -6.60 -0.32 -10.68
C PHE A 16 -6.50 -1.04 -12.01
N ALA A 17 -6.14 -0.33 -13.10
CA ALA A 17 -5.94 -0.91 -14.42
C ALA A 17 -4.58 -1.63 -14.57
N GLY A 18 -3.55 -1.14 -13.89
CA GLY A 18 -2.19 -1.69 -13.97
C GLY A 18 -1.84 -2.53 -12.74
N VAL A 19 -1.40 -1.89 -11.67
CA VAL A 19 -0.79 -2.52 -10.50
C VAL A 19 -1.72 -3.49 -9.79
N ASN A 20 -3.00 -3.14 -9.64
CA ASN A 20 -3.97 -3.99 -8.95
C ASN A 20 -4.28 -5.31 -9.67
N THR A 21 -3.91 -5.46 -10.95
CA THR A 21 -4.12 -6.70 -11.71
C THR A 21 -3.21 -7.83 -11.21
N TRP A 22 -1.99 -7.50 -10.78
CA TRP A 22 -1.01 -8.46 -10.28
C TRP A 22 -0.71 -8.27 -8.78
N PHE A 23 -1.08 -7.13 -8.20
CA PHE A 23 -0.90 -6.79 -6.79
C PHE A 23 -2.22 -6.30 -6.18
N THR A 24 -3.18 -7.23 -6.09
CA THR A 24 -4.57 -6.96 -5.71
C THR A 24 -4.72 -6.75 -4.19
N ILE A 25 -4.25 -5.60 -3.71
CA ILE A 25 -4.30 -5.22 -2.30
C ILE A 25 -5.60 -4.52 -1.94
N VAL A 26 -6.11 -3.70 -2.86
CA VAL A 26 -7.24 -2.81 -2.60
C VAL A 26 -8.43 -3.23 -3.43
N GLU A 27 -9.61 -3.22 -2.83
CA GLU A 27 -10.86 -3.43 -3.57
C GLU A 27 -11.33 -2.11 -4.16
N ARG A 28 -11.53 -2.09 -5.48
CA ARG A 28 -11.89 -0.89 -6.22
C ARG A 28 -13.18 -0.24 -5.72
N ALA A 29 -14.27 -1.02 -5.62
CA ALA A 29 -15.57 -0.49 -5.24
C ALA A 29 -15.56 0.12 -3.82
N THR A 30 -14.93 -0.59 -2.87
CA THR A 30 -14.80 -0.12 -1.48
C THR A 30 -13.94 1.14 -1.41
N PHE A 31 -12.81 1.18 -2.10
CA PHE A 31 -11.92 2.34 -2.09
C PHE A 31 -12.52 3.55 -2.81
N GLU A 32 -13.19 3.38 -3.96
CA GLU A 32 -13.85 4.49 -4.66
C GLU A 32 -14.97 5.12 -3.81
N LYS A 33 -15.70 4.30 -3.06
CA LYS A 33 -16.68 4.78 -2.08
C LYS A 33 -16.00 5.59 -0.96
N GLN A 34 -14.95 5.05 -0.34
CA GLN A 34 -14.19 5.74 0.71
C GLN A 34 -13.55 7.04 0.22
N LEU A 35 -13.04 7.06 -1.00
CA LEU A 35 -12.48 8.26 -1.64
C LEU A 35 -13.58 9.31 -1.87
N SER A 36 -14.78 8.88 -2.28
CA SER A 36 -15.94 9.76 -2.45
C SER A 36 -16.38 10.40 -1.14
N GLU A 37 -16.40 9.62 -0.05
CA GLU A 37 -16.68 10.09 1.31
C GLU A 37 -15.56 11.02 1.81
N THR A 38 -14.31 10.73 1.46
CA THR A 38 -13.13 11.54 1.84
C THR A 38 -13.19 12.96 1.30
N TRP A 39 -13.80 13.18 0.12
CA TRP A 39 -14.04 14.53 -0.40
C TRP A 39 -14.99 15.37 0.46
N GLN A 40 -15.84 14.73 1.25
CA GLN A 40 -16.78 15.40 2.16
C GLN A 40 -16.24 15.44 3.59
N ASN A 41 -15.53 14.39 4.01
CA ASN A 41 -14.92 14.26 5.34
C ASN A 41 -13.49 13.72 5.22
N PRO A 42 -12.44 14.54 5.40
CA PRO A 42 -11.08 14.15 5.08
C PRO A 42 -10.57 13.02 5.98
N SER A 43 -10.36 11.83 5.40
CA SER A 43 -9.65 10.71 6.04
C SER A 43 -8.17 10.70 5.64
N ALA A 44 -7.29 10.89 6.62
CA ALA A 44 -5.84 10.88 6.40
C ALA A 44 -5.35 9.55 5.80
N GLU A 45 -5.91 8.43 6.25
CA GLU A 45 -5.57 7.09 5.79
C GLU A 45 -5.95 6.86 4.32
N THR A 46 -7.14 7.32 3.92
CA THR A 46 -7.61 7.20 2.53
C THR A 46 -6.80 8.11 1.61
N CYS A 47 -6.48 9.34 2.04
CA CYS A 47 -5.60 10.24 1.32
C CYS A 47 -4.18 9.66 1.15
N ALA A 48 -3.61 9.07 2.20
CA ALA A 48 -2.28 8.46 2.15
C ALA A 48 -2.25 7.26 1.22
N LEU A 49 -3.28 6.41 1.27
CA LEU A 49 -3.41 5.27 0.37
C LEU A 49 -3.55 5.73 -1.10
N ALA A 50 -4.35 6.77 -1.36
CA ALA A 50 -4.48 7.35 -2.69
C ALA A 50 -3.15 7.94 -3.21
N LEU A 51 -2.39 8.59 -2.33
CA LEU A 51 -1.04 9.09 -2.66
C LEU A 51 -0.09 7.94 -3.02
N CYS A 52 -0.09 6.86 -2.23
CA CYS A 52 0.73 5.68 -2.52
C CYS A 52 0.33 4.99 -3.83
N MET A 53 -0.97 4.90 -4.13
CA MET A 53 -1.46 4.41 -5.43
C MET A 53 -0.98 5.29 -6.58
N SER A 54 -1.03 6.62 -6.42
CA SER A 54 -0.55 7.53 -7.45
C SER A 54 0.96 7.41 -7.67
N MET A 55 1.71 7.13 -6.61
CA MET A 55 3.16 6.93 -6.68
C MET A 55 3.51 5.69 -7.50
N ILE A 56 2.87 4.55 -7.23
CA ILE A 56 3.18 3.29 -7.92
C ILE A 56 2.57 3.21 -9.33
N ALA A 57 1.50 3.96 -9.60
CA ALA A 57 0.88 4.05 -10.91
C ALA A 57 1.59 5.00 -11.88
N ARG A 58 2.56 5.80 -11.39
CA ARG A 58 3.40 6.62 -12.27
C ARG A 58 4.32 5.71 -13.09
N PRO A 59 4.51 5.99 -14.40
CA PRO A 59 5.47 5.26 -15.20
C PRO A 59 6.87 5.41 -14.61
N PRO A 60 7.73 4.38 -14.69
CA PRO A 60 9.09 4.45 -14.17
C PRO A 60 9.82 5.62 -14.86
N ASN A 61 10.32 6.57 -14.07
CA ASN A 61 11.10 7.67 -14.60
C ASN A 61 12.38 7.09 -15.23
N PRO A 62 12.72 7.46 -16.48
CA PRO A 62 13.90 6.92 -17.18
C PRO A 62 15.23 7.41 -16.60
N THR A 63 15.22 8.26 -15.57
CA THR A 63 16.41 8.82 -14.94
C THR A 63 16.83 8.00 -13.72
N PRO A 64 17.86 7.14 -13.83
CA PRO A 64 18.40 6.41 -12.68
C PRO A 64 18.95 7.40 -11.64
N GLY A 65 18.57 7.22 -10.37
CA GLY A 65 19.06 8.03 -9.23
C GLY A 65 18.07 9.07 -8.66
N SER A 66 16.91 9.29 -9.30
CA SER A 66 15.93 10.30 -8.87
C SER A 66 15.07 9.91 -7.66
N VAL A 67 15.20 8.71 -7.10
CA VAL A 67 14.27 8.17 -6.09
C VAL A 67 14.36 8.94 -4.76
N VAL A 68 15.56 9.35 -4.37
CA VAL A 68 15.79 10.22 -3.20
C VAL A 68 15.21 11.63 -3.43
N GLN A 69 15.06 12.03 -4.69
CA GLN A 69 14.42 13.29 -5.11
C GLN A 69 12.93 13.14 -5.46
N ASP A 70 12.34 11.93 -5.37
CA ASP A 70 10.90 11.77 -5.60
C ASP A 70 10.15 12.35 -4.40
N SER A 71 9.80 13.63 -4.55
CA SER A 71 9.05 14.42 -3.56
C SER A 71 7.77 13.71 -3.11
N VAL A 72 7.14 12.93 -3.98
CA VAL A 72 5.90 12.20 -3.66
C VAL A 72 6.18 10.99 -2.76
N TYR A 73 7.29 10.26 -2.99
CA TYR A 73 7.70 9.16 -2.11
C TYR A 73 8.05 9.67 -0.70
N GLN A 74 8.83 10.75 -0.61
CA GLN A 74 9.16 11.37 0.68
C GLN A 74 7.91 11.85 1.42
N THR A 75 7.00 12.52 0.69
CA THR A 75 5.71 12.97 1.25
C THR A 75 4.88 11.80 1.74
N ALA A 76 4.82 10.69 0.99
CA ALA A 76 4.10 9.49 1.39
C ALA A 76 4.67 8.89 2.68
N LYS A 77 6.00 8.73 2.79
CA LYS A 77 6.65 8.22 4.01
C LYS A 77 6.36 9.11 5.22
N SER A 78 6.48 10.43 5.06
CA SER A 78 6.17 11.38 6.15
C SER A 78 4.71 11.29 6.58
N LEU A 79 3.77 11.21 5.64
CA LEU A 79 2.35 11.11 5.93
C LEU A 79 2.01 9.79 6.65
N LEU A 80 2.59 8.67 6.20
CA LEU A 80 2.41 7.37 6.86
C LEU A 80 2.98 7.38 8.28
N GLY A 81 4.14 8.00 8.50
CA GLY A 81 4.71 8.20 9.84
C GLY A 81 3.80 8.99 10.77
N LEU A 82 3.17 10.05 10.27
CA LEU A 82 2.19 10.84 11.03
C LEU A 82 0.94 10.03 11.36
N ILE A 83 0.38 9.31 10.38
CA ILE A 83 -0.80 8.46 10.58
C ILE A 83 -0.50 7.39 11.63
N GLN A 84 0.65 6.75 11.55
CA GLN A 84 1.08 5.73 12.51
C GLN A 84 1.17 6.25 13.95
N SER A 85 1.54 7.51 14.14
CA SER A 85 1.57 8.13 15.46
C SER A 85 0.18 8.32 16.07
N SER A 86 -0.86 8.48 15.23
CA SER A 86 -2.25 8.69 15.65
C SER A 86 -3.07 7.40 15.68
N ALA A 87 -2.85 6.51 14.72
CA ALA A 87 -3.57 5.26 14.51
C ALA A 87 -2.54 4.21 14.05
N PRO A 88 -1.92 3.46 14.98
CA PRO A 88 -0.77 2.62 14.65
C PRO A 88 -1.12 1.39 13.82
N MET A 89 -2.40 1.00 13.76
CA MET A 89 -2.83 -0.27 13.15
C MET A 89 -4.19 -0.12 12.46
N SER A 90 -4.17 0.07 11.14
CA SER A 90 -5.36 -0.04 10.28
C SER A 90 -5.03 -0.82 9.01
N THR A 91 -6.07 -1.43 8.42
CA THR A 91 -5.91 -2.17 7.16
C THR A 91 -5.45 -1.23 6.04
N GLN A 92 -5.98 0.00 5.97
CA GLN A 92 -5.57 0.98 4.96
C GLN A 92 -4.10 1.37 5.09
N LEU A 93 -3.62 1.54 6.32
CA LEU A 93 -2.21 1.82 6.58
C LEU A 93 -1.32 0.64 6.15
N LEU A 94 -1.73 -0.60 6.42
CA LEU A 94 -1.01 -1.80 5.95
C LEU A 94 -0.97 -1.84 4.42
N GLN A 95 -2.10 -1.58 3.75
CA GLN A 95 -2.17 -1.53 2.30
C GLN A 95 -1.24 -0.45 1.72
N ALA A 96 -1.17 0.73 2.35
CA ALA A 96 -0.30 1.81 1.93
C ALA A 96 1.19 1.47 2.12
N GLU A 97 1.58 0.92 3.27
CA GLU A 97 2.95 0.46 3.54
C GLU A 97 3.39 -0.64 2.55
N LEU A 98 2.47 -1.53 2.15
CA LEU A 98 2.75 -2.54 1.12
C LEU A 98 3.04 -1.91 -0.25
N LEU A 99 2.27 -0.90 -0.67
CA LEU A 99 2.54 -0.17 -1.91
C LEU A 99 3.89 0.56 -1.88
N VAL A 100 4.25 1.13 -0.73
CA VAL A 100 5.56 1.76 -0.53
C VAL A 100 6.68 0.74 -0.63
N SER A 101 6.55 -0.42 0.02
CA SER A 101 7.58 -1.46 -0.02
C SER A 101 7.83 -1.98 -1.45
N MET A 102 6.78 -2.10 -2.25
CA MET A 102 6.88 -2.47 -3.67
C MET A 102 7.56 -1.40 -4.51
N TYR A 103 7.28 -0.12 -4.23
CA TYR A 103 7.96 0.98 -4.89
C TYR A 103 9.47 0.97 -4.56
N GLU A 104 9.82 0.79 -3.29
CA GLU A 104 11.21 0.67 -2.82
C GLU A 104 11.94 -0.51 -3.48
N PHE A 105 11.27 -1.67 -3.60
CA PHE A 105 11.80 -2.85 -4.28
C PHE A 105 12.05 -2.59 -5.77
N SER A 106 11.07 -2.00 -6.46
CA SER A 106 11.15 -1.68 -7.89
C SER A 106 12.24 -0.66 -8.22
N HIS A 107 12.58 0.19 -7.25
CA HIS A 107 13.59 1.25 -7.37
C HIS A 107 14.95 0.89 -6.75
N SER A 108 15.19 -0.39 -6.47
CA SER A 108 16.46 -0.91 -5.95
C SER A 108 16.89 -0.27 -4.61
N LEU A 109 15.93 -0.07 -3.69
CA LEU A 109 16.16 0.36 -2.31
C LEU A 109 15.99 -0.78 -1.30
N PRO A 110 16.86 -1.81 -1.30
CA PRO A 110 16.63 -3.06 -0.56
C PRO A 110 16.51 -2.86 0.96
N GLN A 111 17.30 -1.97 1.55
CA GLN A 111 17.26 -1.70 2.99
C GLN A 111 15.95 -1.03 3.40
N GLN A 112 15.44 -0.10 2.58
CA GLN A 112 14.18 0.59 2.87
C GLN A 112 13.00 -0.38 2.71
N ALA A 113 13.00 -1.15 1.62
CA ALA A 113 12.01 -2.20 1.38
C ALA A 113 11.95 -3.18 2.55
N TYR A 114 13.10 -3.64 3.05
CA TYR A 114 13.17 -4.55 4.21
C TYR A 114 12.54 -3.94 5.47
N LEU A 115 12.85 -2.67 5.79
CA LEU A 115 12.29 -2.00 6.95
C LEU A 115 10.77 -1.81 6.83
N THR A 116 10.29 -1.35 5.67
CA THR A 116 8.86 -1.18 5.39
C THR A 116 8.11 -2.52 5.46
N LEU A 117 8.69 -3.59 4.92
CA LEU A 117 8.14 -4.95 5.02
C LEU A 117 8.10 -5.47 6.46
N GLY A 118 9.13 -5.19 7.25
CA GLY A 118 9.15 -5.53 8.68
C GLY A 118 8.01 -4.89 9.47
N ARG A 119 7.61 -3.66 9.09
CA ARG A 119 6.43 -2.98 9.67
C ARG A 119 5.13 -3.67 9.25
N CYS A 120 4.99 -3.99 7.97
CA CYS A 120 3.85 -4.75 7.45
C CYS A 120 3.67 -6.09 8.19
N PHE A 121 4.78 -6.79 8.45
CA PHE A 121 4.77 -8.05 9.18
C PHE A 121 4.30 -7.86 10.64
N GLN A 122 4.76 -6.82 11.32
CA GLN A 122 4.32 -6.50 12.68
C GLN A 122 2.82 -6.19 12.74
N MET A 123 2.30 -5.41 11.77
CA MET A 123 0.86 -5.13 11.67
C MET A 123 0.05 -6.41 11.42
N THR A 124 0.52 -7.27 10.52
CA THR A 124 -0.09 -8.58 10.22
C THR A 124 -0.14 -9.47 11.47
N LYS A 125 0.92 -9.47 12.27
CA LYS A 125 0.94 -10.16 13.56
C LYS A 125 -0.09 -9.58 14.53
N ALA A 126 -0.13 -8.26 14.65
CA ALA A 126 -1.06 -7.58 15.55
C ALA A 126 -2.53 -7.79 15.17
N PHE A 127 -2.85 -7.88 13.88
CA PHE A 127 -4.19 -8.25 13.40
C PHE A 127 -4.55 -9.72 13.65
N GLY A 128 -3.61 -10.54 14.15
CA GLY A 128 -3.86 -11.94 14.45
C GLY A 128 -3.85 -12.85 13.22
N TRP A 129 -3.40 -12.37 12.06
CA TRP A 129 -3.35 -13.15 10.81
C TRP A 129 -2.37 -14.33 10.89
N HIS A 130 -1.51 -14.35 11.89
CA HIS A 130 -0.63 -15.49 12.19
C HIS A 130 -1.35 -16.67 12.87
N ASN A 131 -2.57 -16.47 13.37
CA ASN A 131 -3.34 -17.52 14.04
C ASN A 131 -4.13 -18.36 13.01
N LYS A 132 -3.96 -19.68 13.00
CA LYS A 132 -4.67 -20.60 12.10
C LYS A 132 -6.20 -20.51 12.26
N LEU A 133 -6.69 -20.12 13.44
CA LEU A 133 -8.12 -19.88 13.72
C LEU A 133 -8.66 -18.66 12.96
N PHE A 134 -7.82 -17.68 12.62
CA PHE A 134 -8.23 -16.55 11.78
C PHE A 134 -8.66 -17.04 10.38
N TRP A 135 -7.97 -18.04 9.86
CA TRP A 135 -8.17 -18.66 8.54
C TRP A 135 -9.10 -19.88 8.55
N ALA A 136 -9.90 -20.08 9.61
CA ALA A 136 -10.88 -21.16 9.65
C ALA A 136 -11.81 -21.08 8.42
N VAL A 137 -12.26 -22.25 7.94
CA VAL A 137 -12.81 -22.49 6.60
C VAL A 137 -13.95 -21.52 6.19
N GLU A 138 -14.67 -20.96 7.16
CA GLU A 138 -15.76 -19.99 6.94
C GLU A 138 -15.28 -18.61 6.44
N ARG A 139 -14.04 -18.19 6.73
CA ARG A 139 -13.44 -16.93 6.19
C ARG A 139 -12.64 -17.11 4.90
N LYS A 140 -12.34 -18.35 4.51
CA LYS A 140 -11.60 -18.64 3.27
C LYS A 140 -12.37 -18.28 2.00
N GLN A 141 -13.70 -18.27 2.06
CA GLN A 141 -14.56 -17.90 0.93
C GLN A 141 -14.67 -16.38 0.73
N SER A 142 -14.44 -15.59 1.77
CA SER A 142 -14.54 -14.13 1.76
C SER A 142 -13.19 -13.40 1.63
N MET A 143 -12.05 -14.09 1.75
CA MET A 143 -10.75 -13.42 1.82
C MET A 143 -9.57 -14.11 1.09
N PRO A 144 -9.67 -14.43 -0.21
CA PRO A 144 -8.56 -14.97 -1.02
C PRO A 144 -7.41 -13.97 -1.27
N ARG A 145 -7.62 -12.67 -1.01
CA ARG A 145 -6.66 -11.59 -1.30
C ARG A 145 -5.54 -11.46 -0.27
N GLU A 146 -5.86 -11.53 1.02
CA GLU A 146 -4.86 -11.42 2.10
C GLU A 146 -3.91 -12.64 2.12
N LEU A 147 -4.40 -13.82 1.75
CA LEU A 147 -3.58 -15.04 1.58
C LEU A 147 -2.52 -14.91 0.49
N LYS A 148 -2.81 -14.23 -0.62
CA LYS A 148 -1.81 -13.95 -1.67
C LYS A 148 -0.76 -12.95 -1.19
N LEU A 149 -1.17 -11.96 -0.40
CA LEU A 149 -0.24 -10.99 0.19
C LEU A 149 0.66 -11.61 1.25
N CYS A 150 0.10 -12.40 2.17
CA CYS A 150 0.89 -13.18 3.12
C CYS A 150 1.86 -14.14 2.40
N SER A 151 1.44 -14.73 1.28
CA SER A 151 2.30 -15.58 0.45
C SER A 151 3.44 -14.79 -0.20
N ILE A 152 3.17 -13.67 -0.86
CA ILE A 152 4.19 -12.85 -1.53
C ILE A 152 5.15 -12.25 -0.48
N LEU A 153 4.62 -11.74 0.63
CA LEU A 153 5.41 -11.23 1.76
C LEU A 153 6.30 -12.31 2.37
N TRP A 154 5.78 -13.52 2.54
CA TRP A 154 6.56 -14.67 3.01
C TRP A 154 7.68 -15.01 2.03
N TRP A 155 7.39 -15.10 0.73
CA TRP A 155 8.42 -15.37 -0.29
C TRP A 155 9.47 -14.26 -0.38
N SER A 156 9.09 -13.00 -0.22
CA SER A 156 10.02 -11.86 -0.18
C SER A 156 10.92 -11.89 1.06
N ILE A 157 10.39 -12.25 2.23
CA ILE A 157 11.18 -12.40 3.46
C ILE A 157 12.16 -13.57 3.33
N VAL A 158 11.70 -14.72 2.84
CA VAL A 158 12.53 -15.93 2.67
C VAL A 158 13.65 -15.71 1.64
N TYR A 159 13.44 -14.87 0.63
CA TYR A 159 14.47 -14.58 -0.37
C TYR A 159 15.50 -13.54 0.09
N VAL A 160 15.13 -12.65 1.01
CA VAL A 160 16.04 -11.62 1.55
C VAL A 160 16.93 -12.16 2.68
N ASP A 161 16.52 -13.24 3.34
CA ASP A 161 17.24 -13.88 4.45
C ASP A 161 18.09 -15.10 4.01
N GLY A 162 18.39 -15.21 2.71
CA GLY A 162 19.13 -16.32 2.09
C GLY A 162 20.50 -15.92 1.53
#